data_AF-A0AAW5D7T0-F1
#
_entry.id   AF-A0AAW5D7T0-F1
#
_cell.length_a   1.000
_cell.length_b   1.000
_cell.length_c   1.000
_cell.angle_alpha   90.00
_cell.angle_beta   90.00
_cell.angle_gamma   90.00
#
_symmetry.space_group_name_H-M   'P 1'
#
loop_
_entity.id
_entity.type
_entity.pdbx_description
1 polymer ?
#
loop_
_entity_poly.entity_id
_entity_poly.type
_entity_poly.pdbx_seq_one_letter_code
_entity_poly.pdbx_strand_id
1 'polypeptide(L)'
;MKPRRFPQFGSVLAIILSMLLLYILPVANSSQASDKQIIDYSVETAAIKELKQAYRKASQDWEYVLQHYVDEQGRTDFKGLSKDIAPLENVINFISFASPEMTPELFDSPQSVMAYYINSYNALAMYGVIEKGIPDGFTSFFSRAAFFKFRDVVIGGKVTNLYDFENDVIRPLNEPRAHFALNCMVKDCPRLPQTPFYAETLDDTLEQATREFFGSKKHFYFDDKRKRVYVSEILDFYTEDFVASGKAKDLPQYINPYLVEPIPKNYKLRFIDYDWRINAQPEKPKVSTSTNSDVDNASSQATKNPIVKAALTLHSNESKVSGSAHALASESALLTTLSSTQLLATDVATDVATNIATNESTDVPFILTSSPNQTIVLELYTSQGCSSCPPAEKWISGFVESDRLWTELVPINFHVDYWDYLGWKDPFADSTFSKRQRDYKRVGKANTIATPGFALNGRAWNGWFRGQSLPNRVAPLSGALHASVQNNIVDVSFNNINRSTSNTLVVHAALLGFGIETSVKRGENAGRKLTHDFIVVDYENALLSSNGDNAHAQQNVASLPLPSNTHIKAKKHALVVWVSDTNDPSPLQVAASWWLP
;
A
#
# COMPACT_ATOMS: atom_id res chain seq x y z
N MET A 1 12.75 -85.13 -10.20
CA MET A 1 11.55 -84.45 -10.75
C MET A 1 12.00 -83.24 -11.53
N LYS A 2 11.60 -83.14 -12.80
CA LYS A 2 11.96 -82.07 -13.75
C LYS A 2 11.55 -80.69 -13.22
N PRO A 3 12.42 -79.66 -13.28
CA PRO A 3 11.99 -78.28 -13.11
C PRO A 3 11.42 -77.75 -14.42
N ARG A 4 10.19 -77.24 -14.39
CA ARG A 4 9.56 -76.56 -15.53
C ARG A 4 10.19 -75.17 -15.70
N ARG A 5 10.79 -74.94 -16.87
CA ARG A 5 11.08 -73.62 -17.44
C ARG A 5 9.97 -73.24 -18.42
N PHE A 6 9.57 -71.97 -18.43
CA PHE A 6 9.15 -71.18 -19.59
C PHE A 6 9.24 -69.68 -19.21
N PRO A 7 9.30 -68.75 -20.18
CA PRO A 7 10.27 -67.65 -20.21
C PRO A 7 9.57 -66.27 -20.27
N GLN A 8 10.33 -65.17 -20.25
CA GLN A 8 10.11 -63.94 -21.06
C GLN A 8 11.14 -62.89 -20.61
N PHE A 9 12.15 -62.61 -21.45
CA PHE A 9 12.15 -61.63 -22.55
C PHE A 9 12.11 -60.18 -22.04
N GLY A 10 13.30 -59.56 -22.05
CA GLY A 10 13.44 -58.12 -22.04
C GLY A 10 12.97 -57.50 -23.36
N SER A 11 13.10 -56.17 -23.41
CA SER A 11 12.81 -55.24 -24.51
C SER A 11 11.43 -54.58 -24.45
N VAL A 12 11.32 -53.50 -23.68
CA VAL A 12 10.48 -52.34 -24.04
C VAL A 12 11.26 -51.06 -23.69
N LEU A 13 12.35 -50.85 -24.43
CA LEU A 13 13.04 -49.57 -24.55
C LEU A 13 13.38 -49.37 -26.03
N ALA A 14 12.36 -49.45 -26.88
CA ALA A 14 12.45 -49.21 -28.32
C ALA A 14 11.03 -49.11 -28.88
N ILE A 15 10.36 -47.96 -28.66
CA ILE A 15 9.33 -47.31 -29.49
C ILE A 15 9.11 -45.95 -28.80
N ILE A 16 9.79 -44.93 -29.32
CA ILE A 16 9.54 -43.48 -29.38
C ILE A 16 10.91 -42.83 -29.72
N LEU A 17 11.55 -43.37 -30.76
CA LEU A 17 12.71 -42.78 -31.43
C LEU A 17 12.55 -43.07 -32.93
N SER A 18 11.42 -42.64 -33.50
CA SER A 18 11.15 -42.74 -34.94
C SER A 18 10.23 -41.62 -35.46
N MET A 19 10.37 -40.41 -34.92
CA MET A 19 9.83 -39.18 -35.52
C MET A 19 10.84 -38.02 -35.46
N LEU A 20 12.12 -38.35 -35.65
CA LEU A 20 13.17 -37.39 -35.98
C LEU A 20 13.92 -37.95 -37.20
N LEU A 21 14.15 -37.10 -38.20
CA LEU A 21 14.68 -37.38 -39.55
C LEU A 21 13.67 -37.89 -40.59
N LEU A 22 12.92 -36.94 -41.18
CA LEU A 22 12.76 -36.82 -42.64
C LEU A 22 12.00 -35.53 -42.95
N TYR A 23 12.69 -34.39 -42.96
CA TYR A 23 12.35 -33.21 -43.76
C TYR A 23 13.56 -32.27 -43.76
N ILE A 24 14.53 -32.56 -44.64
CA ILE A 24 15.51 -31.55 -45.10
C ILE A 24 15.45 -31.58 -46.62
N LEU A 25 14.83 -30.56 -47.21
CA LEU A 25 15.18 -30.04 -48.52
C LEU A 25 15.15 -28.49 -48.45
N PRO A 26 16.05 -27.81 -49.19
CA PRO A 26 16.33 -26.39 -48.98
C PRO A 26 15.42 -25.53 -49.87
N VAL A 27 14.74 -24.55 -49.27
CA VAL A 27 14.19 -23.42 -50.03
C VAL A 27 14.90 -22.18 -49.53
N ALA A 28 15.72 -21.62 -50.41
CA ALA A 28 16.32 -20.31 -50.25
C ALA A 28 15.21 -19.28 -49.97
N ASN A 29 15.36 -18.49 -48.90
CA ASN A 29 14.67 -17.22 -48.82
C ASN A 29 15.53 -16.18 -48.09
N SER A 30 15.44 -14.99 -48.66
CA SER A 30 16.22 -13.78 -48.47
C SER A 30 16.42 -13.34 -47.02
N SER A 31 17.63 -12.85 -46.76
CA SER A 31 18.01 -12.02 -45.62
C SER A 31 17.17 -10.74 -45.54
N GLN A 32 16.42 -10.58 -44.45
CA GLN A 32 16.17 -9.26 -43.85
C GLN A 32 16.39 -9.39 -42.34
N ALA A 33 17.40 -8.67 -41.86
CA ALA A 33 17.63 -8.42 -40.45
C ALA A 33 16.40 -7.69 -39.89
N SER A 34 15.76 -8.24 -38.86
CA SER A 34 14.74 -7.52 -38.13
C SER A 34 15.43 -6.49 -37.23
N ASP A 35 15.34 -5.23 -37.63
CA ASP A 35 15.68 -4.07 -36.82
C ASP A 35 14.95 -4.15 -35.49
N LYS A 36 15.72 -4.20 -34.40
CA LYS A 36 15.21 -4.19 -33.04
C LYS A 36 14.83 -2.74 -32.74
N GLN A 37 13.59 -2.37 -33.08
CA GLN A 37 13.07 -1.03 -32.88
C GLN A 37 13.01 -0.74 -31.38
N ILE A 38 13.87 0.19 -30.94
CA ILE A 38 13.88 0.75 -29.59
C ILE A 38 12.59 1.59 -29.47
N ILE A 39 11.62 1.11 -28.69
CA ILE A 39 10.39 1.85 -28.39
C ILE A 39 10.73 2.91 -27.34
N ASP A 40 10.41 4.17 -27.64
CA ASP A 40 10.52 5.31 -26.72
C ASP A 40 9.34 5.30 -25.73
N TYR A 41 9.64 5.18 -24.43
CA TYR A 41 8.69 5.05 -23.31
C TYR A 41 8.36 6.41 -22.66
N SER A 42 7.97 7.43 -23.43
CA SER A 42 7.99 8.83 -22.94
C SER A 42 6.65 9.48 -22.53
N VAL A 43 5.55 8.73 -22.35
CA VAL A 43 4.31 9.31 -21.77
C VAL A 43 3.90 8.59 -20.48
N GLU A 44 4.32 9.15 -19.35
CA GLU A 44 3.91 8.74 -18.00
C GLU A 44 2.48 9.18 -17.70
N THR A 45 1.59 8.26 -17.31
CA THR A 45 0.19 8.57 -16.98
C THR A 45 0.09 9.31 -15.64
N ALA A 46 -1.01 10.03 -15.41
CA ALA A 46 -1.25 10.72 -14.13
C ALA A 46 -1.23 9.75 -12.93
N ALA A 47 -1.81 8.55 -13.08
CA ALA A 47 -1.81 7.53 -12.04
C ALA A 47 -0.41 6.97 -11.75
N ILE A 48 0.41 6.70 -12.79
CA ILE A 48 1.81 6.26 -12.59
C ILE A 48 2.63 7.38 -11.95
N LYS A 49 2.40 8.64 -12.35
CA LYS A 49 3.06 9.79 -11.76
C LYS A 49 2.72 9.95 -10.27
N GLU A 50 1.45 9.77 -9.90
CA GLU A 50 0.98 9.75 -8.51
C GLU A 50 1.58 8.58 -7.73
N LEU A 51 1.62 7.38 -8.31
CA LEU A 51 2.22 6.20 -7.70
C LEU A 51 3.73 6.38 -7.44
N LYS A 52 4.47 6.91 -8.42
CA LYS A 52 5.88 7.27 -8.26
C LYS A 52 6.08 8.41 -7.27
N GLN A 53 5.15 9.36 -7.19
CA GLN A 53 5.19 10.41 -6.18
C GLN A 53 4.96 9.84 -4.77
N ALA A 54 4.03 8.91 -4.62
CA ALA A 54 3.80 8.18 -3.37
C ALA A 54 5.04 7.37 -2.97
N TYR A 55 5.68 6.67 -3.93
CA TYR A 55 6.92 5.95 -3.66
C TYR A 55 8.04 6.89 -3.23
N ARG A 56 8.27 8.00 -3.96
CA ARG A 56 9.25 9.02 -3.56
C ARG A 56 8.98 9.57 -2.15
N LYS A 57 7.71 9.84 -1.82
CA LYS A 57 7.33 10.34 -0.49
C LYS A 57 7.62 9.29 0.59
N ALA A 58 7.29 8.02 0.34
CA ALA A 58 7.60 6.93 1.27
C ALA A 58 9.11 6.76 1.44
N SER A 59 9.90 6.81 0.36
CA SER A 59 11.36 6.76 0.43
C SER A 59 11.94 7.93 1.24
N GLN A 60 11.42 9.14 1.06
CA GLN A 60 11.82 10.32 1.85
C GLN A 60 11.44 10.20 3.32
N ASP A 61 10.27 9.65 3.62
CA ASP A 61 9.85 9.39 5.00
C ASP A 61 10.73 8.32 5.66
N TRP A 62 11.11 7.27 4.92
CA TRP A 62 12.04 6.26 5.40
C TRP A 62 13.43 6.84 5.65
N GLU A 63 13.94 7.67 4.74
CA GLU A 63 15.19 8.40 4.91
C GLU A 63 15.15 9.31 6.14
N TYR A 64 14.07 10.07 6.33
CA TYR A 64 13.87 10.90 7.52
C TYR A 64 13.93 10.05 8.80
N VAL A 65 13.24 8.90 8.83
CA VAL A 65 13.25 7.99 9.98
C VAL A 65 14.67 7.53 10.30
N LEU A 66 15.41 7.08 9.28
CA LEU A 66 16.78 6.61 9.44
C LEU A 66 17.72 7.72 9.94
N GLN A 67 17.68 8.91 9.33
CA GLN A 67 18.56 10.02 9.68
C GLN A 67 18.32 10.58 11.09
N HIS A 68 17.07 10.60 11.54
CA HIS A 68 16.71 11.25 12.82
C HIS A 68 16.70 10.28 14.00
N TYR A 69 16.44 9.00 13.76
CA TYR A 69 16.22 8.02 14.84
C TYR A 69 17.22 6.88 14.86
N VAL A 70 18.10 6.73 13.86
CA VAL A 70 19.20 5.76 13.88
C VAL A 70 20.51 6.51 14.09
N ASP A 71 21.36 6.04 15.01
CA ASP A 71 22.68 6.63 15.22
C ASP A 71 23.77 6.00 14.34
N GLU A 72 24.98 6.55 14.39
CA GLU A 72 26.12 6.06 13.61
C GLU A 72 26.48 4.59 13.89
N GLN A 73 26.09 4.04 15.06
CA GLN A 73 26.29 2.63 15.40
C GLN A 73 25.12 1.73 14.97
N GLY A 74 24.10 2.28 14.29
CA GLY A 74 22.91 1.56 13.84
C GLY A 74 21.90 1.26 14.95
N ARG A 75 21.93 2.01 16.07
CA ARG A 75 20.97 1.88 17.17
C ARG A 75 19.80 2.83 16.98
N THR A 76 18.59 2.38 17.32
CA THR A 76 17.36 3.12 17.07
C THR A 76 16.80 3.79 18.34
N ASP A 77 16.42 5.06 18.26
CA ASP A 77 15.64 5.77 19.29
C ASP A 77 14.14 5.47 19.12
N PHE A 78 13.72 4.25 19.50
CA PHE A 78 12.32 3.83 19.44
C PHE A 78 11.38 4.75 20.24
N LYS A 79 11.88 5.35 21.34
CA LYS A 79 11.09 6.22 22.22
C LYS A 79 10.87 7.61 21.61
N GLY A 80 11.87 8.14 20.90
CA GLY A 80 11.73 9.32 20.07
C GLY A 80 10.78 9.06 18.91
N LEU A 81 11.04 8.00 18.13
CA LEU A 81 10.29 7.67 16.93
C LEU A 81 8.80 7.38 17.20
N SER A 82 8.47 6.71 18.31
CA SER A 82 7.08 6.50 18.73
C SER A 82 6.28 7.78 19.00
N LYS A 83 6.94 8.93 19.20
CA LYS A 83 6.27 10.25 19.34
C LYS A 83 6.10 10.98 18.00
N ASP A 84 6.82 10.56 16.97
CA ASP A 84 6.84 11.12 15.62
C ASP A 84 6.75 9.96 14.62
N ILE A 85 5.71 9.14 14.80
CA ILE A 85 5.58 7.84 14.12
C ILE A 85 5.07 7.97 12.68
N ALA A 86 4.46 9.11 12.34
CA ALA A 86 3.77 9.32 11.08
C ALA A 86 4.64 9.06 9.83
N PRO A 87 5.93 9.46 9.77
CA PRO A 87 6.78 9.09 8.64
C PRO A 87 6.93 7.58 8.48
N LEU A 88 7.13 6.83 9.57
CA LEU A 88 7.23 5.37 9.49
C LEU A 88 5.89 4.73 9.10
N GLU A 89 4.77 5.23 9.62
CA GLU A 89 3.43 4.77 9.22
C GLU A 89 3.17 4.99 7.73
N ASN A 90 3.61 6.12 7.15
CA ASN A 90 3.51 6.35 5.70
C ASN A 90 4.27 5.30 4.90
N VAL A 91 5.47 4.91 5.37
CA VAL A 91 6.25 3.83 4.75
C VAL A 91 5.51 2.50 4.84
N ILE A 92 4.97 2.14 6.00
CA ILE A 92 4.22 0.89 6.18
C ILE A 92 2.95 0.87 5.32
N ASN A 93 2.23 1.99 5.26
CA ASN A 93 1.07 2.15 4.39
C ASN A 93 1.45 1.98 2.92
N PHE A 94 2.58 2.53 2.48
CA PHE A 94 3.06 2.33 1.11
C PHE A 94 3.38 0.86 0.83
N ILE A 95 4.17 0.21 1.70
CA ILE A 95 4.57 -1.20 1.57
C ILE A 95 3.35 -2.12 1.48
N SER A 96 2.29 -1.77 2.20
CA SER A 96 1.10 -2.60 2.28
C SER A 96 0.31 -2.75 0.97
N PHE A 97 0.47 -1.86 -0.01
CA PHE A 97 -0.17 -1.98 -1.32
C PHE A 97 0.83 -2.10 -2.47
N ALA A 98 2.07 -1.64 -2.31
CA ALA A 98 3.11 -1.72 -3.32
C ALA A 98 3.98 -2.97 -3.15
N SER A 99 4.33 -3.62 -4.26
CA SER A 99 5.41 -4.60 -4.34
C SER A 99 5.82 -4.80 -5.79
N PRO A 100 6.99 -5.39 -6.07
CA PRO A 100 7.38 -5.83 -7.41
C PRO A 100 6.30 -6.63 -8.15
N GLU A 101 5.50 -7.43 -7.44
CA GLU A 101 4.41 -8.20 -8.04
C GLU A 101 3.14 -7.36 -8.27
N MET A 102 2.83 -6.39 -7.40
CA MET A 102 1.58 -5.62 -7.46
C MET A 102 1.69 -4.30 -8.23
N THR A 103 2.87 -3.69 -8.19
CA THR A 103 3.18 -2.40 -8.80
C THR A 103 4.52 -2.52 -9.54
N PRO A 104 4.65 -3.40 -10.55
CA PRO A 104 5.91 -3.62 -11.27
C PRO A 104 6.47 -2.33 -11.88
N GLU A 105 5.63 -1.32 -12.10
CA GLU A 105 5.97 -0.07 -12.81
C GLU A 105 6.86 0.86 -11.98
N LEU A 106 7.04 0.52 -10.70
CA LEU A 106 7.96 1.17 -9.78
C LEU A 106 9.35 0.51 -9.76
N PHE A 107 9.48 -0.70 -10.29
CA PHE A 107 10.65 -1.55 -10.14
C PHE A 107 11.21 -1.95 -11.50
N ASP A 108 11.97 -1.03 -12.08
CA ASP A 108 12.59 -1.13 -13.40
C ASP A 108 13.83 -2.03 -13.47
N SER A 109 14.32 -2.55 -12.34
CA SER A 109 15.57 -3.29 -12.25
C SER A 109 15.59 -4.28 -11.08
N PRO A 110 16.39 -5.36 -11.16
CA PRO A 110 16.63 -6.25 -10.02
C PRO A 110 17.15 -5.51 -8.78
N GLN A 111 17.94 -4.46 -8.98
CA GLN A 111 18.43 -3.60 -7.90
C GLN A 111 17.31 -2.81 -7.24
N SER A 112 16.35 -2.25 -7.99
CA SER A 112 15.21 -1.56 -7.38
C SER A 112 14.29 -2.52 -6.61
N VAL A 113 14.13 -3.76 -7.08
CA VAL A 113 13.44 -4.84 -6.35
C VAL A 113 14.14 -5.16 -5.02
N MET A 114 15.45 -5.45 -5.05
CA MET A 114 16.21 -5.82 -3.86
C MET A 114 16.28 -4.66 -2.85
N ALA A 115 16.56 -3.45 -3.31
CA ALA A 115 16.58 -2.25 -2.48
C ALA A 115 15.23 -2.03 -1.79
N TYR A 116 14.13 -2.18 -2.53
CA TYR A 116 12.78 -2.09 -1.97
C TYR A 116 12.54 -3.12 -0.87
N TYR A 117 12.90 -4.39 -1.10
CA TYR A 117 12.67 -5.44 -0.10
C TYR A 117 13.53 -5.31 1.15
N ILE A 118 14.80 -4.94 1.02
CA ILE A 118 15.66 -4.67 2.19
C ILE A 118 15.09 -3.50 3.01
N ASN A 119 14.73 -2.40 2.36
CA ASN A 119 14.13 -1.25 3.05
C ASN A 119 12.79 -1.62 3.70
N SER A 120 11.96 -2.39 3.01
CA SER A 120 10.65 -2.83 3.51
C SER A 120 10.79 -3.72 4.73
N TYR A 121 11.70 -4.69 4.70
CA TYR A 121 11.99 -5.56 5.85
C TYR A 121 12.42 -4.73 7.06
N ASN A 122 13.37 -3.82 6.86
CA ASN A 122 13.93 -2.98 7.93
C ASN A 122 12.86 -2.04 8.52
N ALA A 123 12.06 -1.38 7.68
CA ALA A 123 10.98 -0.51 8.12
C ALA A 123 9.89 -1.28 8.89
N LEU A 124 9.46 -2.43 8.36
CA LEU A 124 8.50 -3.30 9.02
C LEU A 124 9.02 -3.82 10.34
N ALA A 125 10.28 -4.26 10.42
CA ALA A 125 10.91 -4.71 11.66
C ALA A 125 10.94 -3.59 12.71
N MET A 126 11.31 -2.37 12.31
CA MET A 126 11.30 -1.18 13.17
C MET A 126 9.90 -0.86 13.70
N TYR A 127 8.91 -0.85 12.82
CA TYR A 127 7.52 -0.61 13.18
C TYR A 127 7.00 -1.66 14.17
N GLY A 128 7.35 -2.94 13.96
CA GLY A 128 6.96 -4.03 14.84
C GLY A 128 7.46 -3.90 16.28
N VAL A 129 8.66 -3.33 16.47
CA VAL A 129 9.20 -3.05 17.82
C VAL A 129 8.41 -1.94 18.52
N ILE A 130 7.97 -0.91 17.78
CA ILE A 130 7.21 0.22 18.34
C ILE A 130 5.80 -0.20 18.73
N GLU A 131 5.10 -0.91 17.85
CA GLU A 131 3.68 -1.25 18.02
C GLU A 131 3.43 -2.16 19.24
N LYS A 132 4.24 -3.19 19.43
CA LYS A 132 4.03 -4.16 20.53
C LYS A 132 4.65 -3.73 21.86
N GLY A 133 5.58 -2.77 21.84
CA GLY A 133 6.47 -2.53 22.97
C GLY A 133 7.39 -3.74 23.23
N ILE A 134 8.53 -3.49 23.86
CA ILE A 134 9.53 -4.53 24.12
C ILE A 134 9.17 -5.20 25.44
N PRO A 135 8.89 -6.51 25.48
CA PRO A 135 8.66 -7.17 26.76
C PRO A 135 9.97 -7.33 27.53
N ASP A 136 9.97 -7.03 28.82
CA ASP A 136 11.11 -7.29 29.70
C ASP A 136 11.38 -8.81 29.78
N GLY A 137 12.63 -9.22 29.55
CA GLY A 137 13.08 -10.57 29.90
C GLY A 137 12.75 -11.70 28.91
N PHE A 138 12.85 -11.50 27.60
CA PHE A 138 12.77 -12.59 26.62
C PHE A 138 13.98 -13.54 26.70
N THR A 139 13.85 -14.65 27.44
CA THR A 139 14.95 -15.58 27.78
C THR A 139 15.02 -16.86 26.95
N SER A 140 14.07 -17.13 26.03
CA SER A 140 14.06 -18.38 25.23
C SER A 140 14.28 -18.15 23.72
N PHE A 141 15.11 -18.99 23.10
CA PHE A 141 15.32 -19.10 21.65
C PHE A 141 14.00 -19.10 20.87
N PHE A 142 13.03 -19.92 21.30
CA PHE A 142 11.72 -20.02 20.66
C PHE A 142 10.89 -18.74 20.77
N SER A 143 10.97 -18.02 21.89
CA SER A 143 10.23 -16.77 22.08
C SER A 143 10.75 -15.63 21.20
N ARG A 144 12.06 -15.62 20.90
CA ARG A 144 12.71 -14.58 20.08
C ARG A 144 12.44 -14.76 18.59
N ALA A 145 12.55 -15.98 18.08
CA ALA A 145 12.14 -16.31 16.71
C ALA A 145 10.61 -16.18 16.51
N ALA A 146 9.82 -16.51 17.53
CA ALA A 146 8.36 -16.35 17.55
C ALA A 146 7.90 -14.89 17.38
N PHE A 147 8.61 -13.91 17.96
CA PHE A 147 8.19 -12.50 17.89
C PHE A 147 8.11 -11.99 16.44
N PHE A 148 9.08 -12.37 15.60
CA PHE A 148 9.12 -12.00 14.18
C PHE A 148 8.35 -12.97 13.27
N LYS A 149 8.15 -14.22 13.70
CA LYS A 149 7.36 -15.25 12.99
C LYS A 149 5.84 -15.13 13.20
N PHE A 150 5.37 -14.58 14.32
CA PHE A 150 3.93 -14.48 14.65
C PHE A 150 3.37 -13.05 14.48
N ARG A 151 4.01 -12.21 13.67
CA ARG A 151 3.45 -10.91 13.31
C ARG A 151 3.16 -10.85 11.83
N ASP A 152 1.86 -10.81 11.55
CA ASP A 152 1.33 -10.56 10.23
C ASP A 152 1.69 -9.13 9.80
N VAL A 153 2.29 -9.01 8.63
CA VAL A 153 2.55 -7.76 7.91
C VAL A 153 1.89 -7.86 6.54
N VAL A 154 1.58 -6.71 5.94
CA VAL A 154 1.04 -6.64 4.58
C VAL A 154 2.13 -6.10 3.68
N ILE A 155 2.45 -6.79 2.60
CA ILE A 155 3.41 -6.36 1.58
C ILE A 155 2.76 -6.59 0.22
N GLY A 156 2.60 -5.55 -0.59
CA GLY A 156 1.92 -5.67 -1.89
C GLY A 156 0.56 -6.33 -1.77
N GLY A 157 -0.23 -5.93 -0.78
CA GLY A 157 -1.53 -6.54 -0.52
C GLY A 157 -1.47 -8.02 -0.13
N LYS A 158 -0.34 -8.63 0.23
CA LYS A 158 -0.27 -10.02 0.73
C LYS A 158 0.06 -10.02 2.22
N VAL A 159 -0.69 -10.77 3.03
CA VAL A 159 -0.27 -11.03 4.41
C VAL A 159 0.85 -12.04 4.42
N THR A 160 1.92 -11.70 5.12
CA THR A 160 3.06 -12.56 5.39
C THR A 160 3.58 -12.23 6.80
N ASN A 161 4.72 -12.77 7.19
CA ASN A 161 5.48 -12.31 8.35
C ASN A 161 6.93 -12.05 7.92
N LEU A 162 7.76 -11.45 8.77
CA LEU A 162 9.13 -11.11 8.36
C LEU A 162 9.99 -12.34 8.09
N TYR A 163 9.71 -13.48 8.73
CA TYR A 163 10.40 -14.73 8.45
C TYR A 163 10.06 -15.26 7.05
N ASP A 164 8.77 -15.38 6.72
CA ASP A 164 8.34 -15.85 5.40
C ASP A 164 8.72 -14.83 4.31
N PHE A 165 8.67 -13.53 4.60
CA PHE A 165 9.14 -12.50 3.67
C PHE A 165 10.64 -12.66 3.35
N GLU A 166 11.47 -12.90 4.35
CA GLU A 166 12.90 -13.17 4.15
C GLU A 166 13.11 -14.47 3.36
N ASN A 167 12.43 -15.56 3.73
CA ASN A 167 12.67 -16.89 3.16
C ASN A 167 12.05 -17.11 1.78
N ASP A 168 10.86 -16.57 1.54
CA ASP A 168 10.07 -16.86 0.34
C ASP A 168 10.17 -15.74 -0.70
N VAL A 169 10.66 -14.55 -0.31
CA VAL A 169 10.76 -13.39 -1.21
C VAL A 169 12.19 -12.87 -1.36
N ILE A 170 12.91 -12.64 -0.26
CA ILE A 170 14.26 -12.02 -0.34
C ILE A 170 15.34 -13.05 -0.69
N ARG A 171 15.43 -14.16 0.05
CA ARG A 171 16.44 -15.22 -0.17
C ARG A 171 16.42 -15.79 -1.61
N PRO A 172 15.26 -16.00 -2.26
CA PRO A 172 15.20 -16.48 -3.64
C PRO A 172 15.81 -15.53 -4.69
N LEU A 173 16.06 -14.26 -4.34
CA LEU A 173 16.80 -13.32 -5.20
C LEU A 173 18.30 -13.64 -5.28
N ASN A 174 18.79 -14.61 -4.48
CA ASN A 174 20.13 -15.17 -4.53
C ASN A 174 21.25 -14.10 -4.38
N GLU A 175 21.05 -13.18 -3.42
CA GLU A 175 22.02 -12.16 -3.04
C GLU A 175 22.44 -12.37 -1.57
N PRO A 176 23.53 -13.10 -1.30
CA PRO A 176 23.93 -13.44 0.07
C PRO A 176 24.26 -12.21 0.93
N ARG A 177 24.65 -11.09 0.31
CA ARG A 177 24.96 -9.85 1.05
C ARG A 177 23.73 -9.23 1.71
N ALA A 178 22.50 -9.61 1.30
CA ALA A 178 21.26 -9.17 1.93
C ALA A 178 21.23 -9.52 3.44
N HIS A 179 21.82 -10.64 3.86
CA HIS A 179 21.94 -11.03 5.27
C HIS A 179 22.77 -10.06 6.12
N PHE A 180 23.57 -9.19 5.50
CA PHE A 180 24.31 -8.11 6.16
C PHE A 180 23.62 -6.75 6.05
N ALA A 181 22.42 -6.70 5.48
CA ALA A 181 21.61 -5.50 5.30
C ALA A 181 20.24 -5.60 5.99
N LEU A 182 19.70 -6.81 6.16
CA LEU A 182 18.46 -7.06 6.90
C LEU A 182 18.68 -6.88 8.40
N ASN A 183 18.03 -5.88 8.98
CA ASN A 183 18.11 -5.53 10.39
C ASN A 183 16.77 -5.82 11.09
N CYS A 184 16.81 -6.86 11.91
CA CYS A 184 15.75 -7.33 12.79
C CYS A 184 15.57 -6.51 14.08
N MET A 185 16.19 -5.34 14.20
CA MET A 185 16.14 -4.41 15.35
C MET A 185 16.73 -4.96 16.67
N VAL A 186 17.43 -6.09 16.63
CA VAL A 186 18.16 -6.65 17.78
C VAL A 186 19.65 -6.35 17.71
N LYS A 187 20.34 -6.48 18.85
CA LYS A 187 21.71 -6.03 19.05
C LYS A 187 22.64 -6.64 18.04
N ASP A 188 22.56 -7.94 17.78
CA ASP A 188 23.48 -8.65 16.89
C ASP A 188 23.11 -8.65 15.41
N CYS A 189 22.02 -7.96 15.01
CA CYS A 189 21.76 -7.72 13.58
C CYS A 189 22.91 -6.87 12.97
N PRO A 190 23.06 -6.87 11.62
CA PRO A 190 23.97 -5.98 10.91
C PRO A 190 23.68 -4.50 11.21
N ARG A 191 24.64 -3.60 10.96
CA ARG A 191 24.41 -2.17 11.20
C ARG A 191 23.29 -1.66 10.29
N LEU A 192 22.27 -1.03 10.88
CA LEU A 192 21.27 -0.29 10.11
C LEU A 192 21.87 1.06 9.69
N PRO A 193 22.02 1.36 8.38
CA PRO A 193 22.52 2.65 7.92
C PRO A 193 21.53 3.79 8.22
N GLN A 194 22.04 5.03 8.25
CA GLN A 194 21.23 6.25 8.38
C GLN A 194 20.65 6.72 7.02
N THR A 195 20.81 5.93 5.97
CA THR A 195 20.27 6.18 4.64
C THR A 195 19.59 4.92 4.12
N PRO A 196 18.51 5.03 3.33
CA PRO A 196 17.93 3.89 2.63
C PRO A 196 18.95 3.19 1.73
N PHE A 197 18.66 1.93 1.41
CA PHE A 197 19.31 1.27 0.29
C PHE A 197 18.70 1.82 -1.01
N TYR A 198 19.49 2.51 -1.82
CA TYR A 198 19.07 3.04 -3.13
C TYR A 198 19.43 2.05 -4.24
N ALA A 199 18.61 1.95 -5.28
CA ALA A 199 18.82 1.02 -6.37
C ALA A 199 20.13 1.30 -7.12
N GLU A 200 20.45 2.58 -7.31
CA GLU A 200 21.59 3.08 -8.09
C GLU A 200 22.93 2.77 -7.43
N THR A 201 22.95 2.63 -6.10
CA THR A 201 24.17 2.40 -5.30
C THR A 201 24.10 1.09 -4.51
N LEU A 202 23.15 0.20 -4.83
CA LEU A 202 22.85 -0.96 -4.01
C LEU A 202 24.06 -1.88 -3.86
N ASP A 203 24.72 -2.22 -4.97
CA ASP A 203 25.86 -3.14 -4.97
C ASP A 203 27.01 -2.64 -4.08
N ASP A 204 27.37 -1.36 -4.21
CA ASP A 204 28.41 -0.73 -3.40
C ASP A 204 28.00 -0.67 -1.91
N THR A 205 26.72 -0.39 -1.64
CA THR A 205 26.19 -0.31 -0.28
C THR A 205 26.18 -1.70 0.39
N LEU A 206 25.81 -2.75 -0.34
CA LEU A 206 25.85 -4.13 0.15
C LEU A 206 27.29 -4.62 0.38
N GLU A 207 28.20 -4.30 -0.54
CA GLU A 207 29.62 -4.58 -0.39
C GLU A 207 30.19 -3.90 0.87
N GLN A 208 29.87 -2.62 1.07
CA GLN A 208 30.31 -1.85 2.24
C GLN A 208 29.72 -2.42 3.54
N ALA A 209 28.42 -2.72 3.57
CA ALA A 209 27.76 -3.32 4.74
C ALA A 209 28.39 -4.67 5.10
N THR A 210 28.75 -5.48 4.11
CA THR A 210 29.43 -6.77 4.31
C THR A 210 30.83 -6.59 4.92
N ARG A 211 31.62 -5.65 4.38
CA ARG A 211 32.95 -5.32 4.93
C ARG A 211 32.87 -4.76 6.34
N GLU A 212 31.90 -3.88 6.60
CA GLU A 212 31.65 -3.34 7.93
C GLU A 212 31.26 -4.45 8.92
N PHE A 213 30.41 -5.38 8.48
CA PHE A 213 29.99 -6.53 9.28
C PHE A 213 31.20 -7.35 9.75
N PHE A 214 32.09 -7.75 8.83
CA PHE A 214 33.30 -8.51 9.15
C PHE A 214 34.42 -7.68 9.82
N GLY A 215 34.40 -6.35 9.67
CA GLY A 215 35.30 -5.44 10.38
C GLY A 215 34.97 -5.28 11.86
N SER A 216 33.74 -5.60 12.26
CA SER A 216 33.27 -5.45 13.64
C SER A 216 33.70 -6.61 14.53
N LYS A 217 34.37 -6.32 15.66
CA LYS A 217 34.72 -7.33 16.69
C LYS A 217 33.51 -8.02 17.30
N LYS A 218 32.32 -7.45 17.15
CA LYS A 218 31.03 -8.03 17.53
C LYS A 218 30.65 -9.23 16.66
N HIS A 219 31.00 -9.21 15.37
CA HIS A 219 30.60 -10.25 14.42
C HIS A 219 31.77 -11.11 13.94
N PHE A 220 33.02 -10.65 14.12
CA PHE A 220 34.18 -11.37 13.64
C PHE A 220 35.44 -11.07 14.47
N TYR A 221 36.12 -12.11 14.97
CA TYR A 221 37.44 -11.98 15.57
C TYR A 221 38.27 -13.27 15.58
N PHE A 222 39.60 -13.12 15.63
CA PHE A 222 40.56 -14.21 15.76
C PHE A 222 40.91 -14.50 17.23
N ASP A 223 41.10 -15.79 17.56
CA ASP A 223 41.81 -16.27 18.76
C ASP A 223 43.02 -17.10 18.30
N ASP A 224 44.15 -16.41 18.10
CA ASP A 224 45.38 -17.02 17.60
C ASP A 224 46.00 -18.03 18.57
N LYS A 225 45.76 -17.87 19.88
CA LYS A 225 46.25 -18.77 20.92
C LYS A 225 45.59 -20.13 20.80
N ARG A 226 44.30 -20.16 20.50
CA ARG A 226 43.53 -21.41 20.33
C ARG A 226 43.40 -21.86 18.88
N LYS A 227 43.96 -21.11 17.93
CA LYS A 227 43.80 -21.33 16.48
C LYS A 227 42.32 -21.43 16.11
N ARG A 228 41.55 -20.40 16.49
CA ARG A 228 40.11 -20.30 16.24
C ARG A 228 39.76 -18.97 15.59
N VAL A 229 38.71 -18.98 14.80
CA VAL A 229 38.02 -17.77 14.33
C VAL A 229 36.58 -17.83 14.82
N TYR A 230 36.08 -16.71 15.31
CA TYR A 230 34.72 -16.54 15.79
C TYR A 230 33.97 -15.65 14.80
N VAL A 231 32.82 -16.13 14.34
CA VAL A 231 31.99 -15.45 13.33
C VAL A 231 30.53 -15.39 13.83
N SER A 232 29.75 -14.41 13.36
CA SER A 232 28.35 -14.26 13.75
C SER A 232 27.51 -15.50 13.41
N GLU A 233 26.53 -15.80 14.26
CA GLU A 233 25.56 -16.89 14.10
C GLU A 233 24.68 -16.74 12.83
N ILE A 234 24.58 -15.54 12.25
CA ILE A 234 23.92 -15.32 10.94
C ILE A 234 24.48 -16.26 9.86
N LEU A 235 25.79 -16.51 9.89
CA LEU A 235 26.43 -17.43 8.94
C LEU A 235 26.08 -18.90 9.21
N ASP A 236 25.67 -19.25 10.43
CA ASP A 236 25.16 -20.59 10.76
C ASP A 236 23.74 -20.74 10.25
N PHE A 237 22.86 -19.78 10.58
CA PHE A 237 21.44 -19.76 10.21
C PHE A 237 21.22 -19.90 8.71
N TYR A 238 22.07 -19.25 7.89
CA TYR A 238 21.93 -19.19 6.44
C TYR A 238 23.15 -19.75 5.70
N THR A 239 23.82 -20.76 6.27
CA THR A 239 25.05 -21.34 5.70
C THR A 239 24.92 -21.66 4.20
N GLU A 240 23.76 -22.17 3.78
CA GLU A 240 23.48 -22.55 2.40
C GLU A 240 23.45 -21.39 1.40
N ASP A 241 23.18 -20.17 1.88
CA ASP A 241 23.15 -18.97 1.04
C ASP A 241 24.57 -18.46 0.74
N PHE A 242 25.52 -18.72 1.64
CA PHE A 242 26.91 -18.24 1.50
C PHE A 242 27.81 -19.22 0.76
N VAL A 243 27.58 -20.52 0.92
CA VAL A 243 28.43 -21.57 0.34
C VAL A 243 27.59 -22.72 -0.21
N ALA A 244 27.83 -23.08 -1.47
CA ALA A 244 27.11 -24.14 -2.18
C ALA A 244 27.19 -25.52 -1.49
N SER A 245 28.17 -25.75 -0.62
CA SER A 245 28.27 -27.00 0.14
C SER A 245 27.29 -27.11 1.30
N GLY A 246 26.70 -25.99 1.74
CA GLY A 246 25.86 -25.89 2.94
C GLY A 246 26.61 -26.24 4.24
N LYS A 247 27.95 -26.21 4.25
CA LYS A 247 28.77 -26.63 5.39
C LYS A 247 29.54 -25.47 5.99
N ALA A 248 29.35 -25.25 7.29
CA ALA A 248 30.04 -24.19 8.06
C ALA A 248 31.57 -24.16 7.89
N LYS A 249 32.20 -25.33 7.68
CA LYS A 249 33.66 -25.42 7.47
C LYS A 249 34.14 -24.71 6.19
N ASP A 250 33.26 -24.49 5.23
CA ASP A 250 33.56 -23.88 3.93
C ASP A 250 33.27 -22.37 3.92
N LEU A 251 32.62 -21.83 4.97
CA LEU A 251 32.35 -20.39 5.12
C LEU A 251 33.58 -19.47 4.94
N PRO A 252 34.83 -19.85 5.31
CA PRO A 252 36.00 -19.03 4.98
C PRO A 252 36.15 -18.71 3.48
N GLN A 253 35.59 -19.53 2.58
CA GLN A 253 35.58 -19.25 1.13
C GLN A 253 34.80 -17.97 0.82
N TYR A 254 33.68 -17.74 1.51
CA TYR A 254 32.85 -16.55 1.37
C TYR A 254 33.41 -15.36 2.17
N ILE A 255 33.96 -15.59 3.36
CA ILE A 255 34.38 -14.52 4.28
C ILE A 255 35.69 -13.87 3.83
N ASN A 256 36.68 -14.66 3.40
CA ASN A 256 38.04 -14.17 3.13
C ASN A 256 38.14 -12.98 2.15
N PRO A 257 37.34 -12.88 1.07
CA PRO A 257 37.32 -11.71 0.19
C PRO A 257 37.02 -10.36 0.89
N TYR A 258 36.36 -10.39 2.05
CA TYR A 258 35.99 -9.20 2.82
C TYR A 258 36.98 -8.87 3.94
N LEU A 259 37.98 -9.72 4.18
CA LEU A 259 38.97 -9.52 5.24
C LEU A 259 40.27 -8.91 4.69
N VAL A 260 40.93 -8.11 5.52
CA VAL A 260 42.30 -7.66 5.27
C VAL A 260 43.28 -8.83 5.38
N GLU A 261 43.10 -9.67 6.39
CA GLU A 261 43.89 -10.89 6.61
C GLU A 261 42.97 -12.12 6.48
N PRO A 262 43.25 -13.03 5.53
CA PRO A 262 42.40 -14.20 5.33
C PRO A 262 42.51 -15.17 6.51
N ILE A 263 41.43 -15.89 6.78
CA ILE A 263 41.38 -16.92 7.82
C ILE A 263 42.39 -18.03 7.49
N PRO A 264 43.35 -18.32 8.38
CA PRO A 264 44.33 -19.38 8.15
C PRO A 264 43.66 -20.76 8.09
N LYS A 265 44.10 -21.63 7.18
CA LYS A 265 43.51 -22.97 6.93
C LYS A 265 43.48 -23.88 8.16
N ASN A 266 44.36 -23.66 9.15
CA ASN A 266 44.42 -24.45 10.38
C ASN A 266 43.52 -23.91 11.50
N TYR A 267 42.76 -22.83 11.27
CA TYR A 267 41.87 -22.27 12.28
C TYR A 267 40.53 -22.99 12.27
N LYS A 268 40.00 -23.27 13.47
CA LYS A 268 38.65 -23.82 13.64
C LYS A 268 37.63 -22.68 13.73
N LEU A 269 36.62 -22.71 12.86
CA LEU A 269 35.49 -21.79 12.92
C LEU A 269 34.59 -22.11 14.13
N ARG A 270 34.14 -21.06 14.80
CA ARG A 270 33.18 -21.07 15.90
C ARG A 270 32.17 -19.95 15.70
N PHE A 271 30.94 -20.15 16.17
CA PHE A 271 29.93 -19.11 16.15
C PHE A 271 29.93 -18.31 17.46
N ILE A 272 29.61 -17.03 17.34
CA ILE A 272 29.38 -16.11 18.46
C ILE A 272 27.91 -16.23 18.86
N ASP A 273 27.63 -16.39 20.15
CA ASP A 273 26.26 -16.43 20.67
C ASP A 273 25.51 -15.13 20.29
N TYR A 274 24.35 -15.25 19.65
CA TYR A 274 23.62 -14.09 19.14
C TYR A 274 22.79 -13.36 20.22
N ASP A 275 23.03 -12.07 20.40
CA ASP A 275 22.31 -11.18 21.31
C ASP A 275 21.03 -10.62 20.68
N TRP A 276 19.91 -11.24 21.06
CA TRP A 276 18.57 -10.88 20.62
C TRP A 276 17.93 -9.71 21.39
N ARG A 277 18.64 -9.04 22.29
CA ARG A 277 18.09 -7.84 22.95
C ARG A 277 17.92 -6.73 21.94
N ILE A 278 16.95 -5.85 22.12
CA ILE A 278 16.70 -4.74 21.19
C ILE A 278 17.91 -3.80 21.12
N ASN A 279 18.23 -3.36 19.89
CA ASN A 279 19.30 -2.42 19.61
C ASN A 279 18.86 -0.96 19.80
N ALA A 280 18.38 -0.64 21.00
CA ALA A 280 17.94 0.71 21.34
C ALA A 280 19.13 1.64 21.61
N GLN A 281 18.99 2.91 21.28
CA GLN A 281 19.92 3.95 21.75
C GLN A 281 19.93 3.99 23.29
N PRO A 282 21.08 4.24 23.92
CA PRO A 282 21.15 4.44 25.36
C PRO A 282 20.28 5.64 25.76
N GLU A 283 19.56 5.54 26.88
CA GLU A 283 18.80 6.69 27.38
C GLU A 283 19.77 7.88 27.58
N LYS A 284 19.45 9.02 26.96
CA LYS A 284 20.19 10.27 27.20
C LYS A 284 20.19 10.51 28.72
N PRO A 285 21.36 10.71 29.35
CA PRO A 285 21.41 10.91 30.79
C PRO A 285 20.52 12.11 31.15
N LYS A 286 19.54 11.86 32.02
CA LYS A 286 18.75 12.94 32.61
C LYS A 286 19.74 13.91 33.25
N VAL A 287 19.83 15.14 32.74
CA VAL A 287 20.50 16.22 33.45
C VAL A 287 19.76 16.36 34.77
N SER A 288 20.37 15.88 35.85
CA SER A 288 19.80 15.90 37.18
C SER A 288 19.84 17.35 37.69
N THR A 289 18.76 18.09 37.50
CA THR A 289 18.44 19.17 38.44
C THR A 289 17.97 18.50 39.72
N SER A 290 18.86 18.42 40.70
CA SER A 290 18.60 17.81 42.00
C SER A 290 17.56 18.61 42.79
N THR A 291 16.41 18.00 43.01
CA THR A 291 15.68 18.13 44.29
C THR A 291 15.20 16.74 44.70
N ASN A 292 15.93 16.16 45.66
CA ASN A 292 15.51 15.08 46.55
C ASN A 292 14.13 15.38 47.17
N SER A 293 13.29 14.43 47.57
CA SER A 293 13.29 12.97 47.50
C SER A 293 11.95 12.55 48.12
N ASP A 294 11.36 11.50 47.55
CA ASP A 294 10.52 10.51 48.21
C ASP A 294 9.22 10.96 48.89
N VAL A 295 8.09 10.43 48.39
CA VAL A 295 7.30 9.39 49.07
C VAL A 295 6.08 9.05 48.18
N ASP A 296 5.86 7.74 48.04
CA ASP A 296 4.68 7.04 47.53
C ASP A 296 4.52 6.76 46.03
N ASN A 297 4.94 5.54 45.71
CA ASN A 297 4.61 4.79 44.51
C ASN A 297 3.22 4.12 44.65
N ALA A 298 2.63 3.87 43.48
CA ALA A 298 1.59 2.89 43.16
C ALA A 298 0.12 3.34 43.13
N SER A 299 -0.45 3.12 41.94
CA SER A 299 -1.86 2.78 41.66
C SER A 299 -2.90 3.91 41.72
N SER A 300 -3.24 4.47 40.56
CA SER A 300 -4.42 3.99 39.81
C SER A 300 -4.78 4.92 38.66
N GLN A 301 -5.30 4.27 37.62
CA GLN A 301 -5.83 4.85 36.40
C GLN A 301 -7.00 5.82 36.65
N ALA A 302 -7.24 6.62 35.61
CA ALA A 302 -8.48 7.32 35.29
C ALA A 302 -8.75 8.66 36.01
N THR A 303 -9.28 9.60 35.22
CA THR A 303 -9.64 10.99 35.54
C THR A 303 -8.42 11.94 35.47
N LYS A 304 -8.35 13.05 34.72
CA LYS A 304 -9.34 14.08 34.35
C LYS A 304 -8.82 14.84 33.12
N ASN A 305 -9.33 14.60 31.91
CA ASN A 305 -10.33 15.42 31.19
C ASN A 305 -10.18 16.96 31.37
N PRO A 306 -9.73 17.71 30.34
CA PRO A 306 -9.53 19.16 30.39
C PRO A 306 -10.82 20.02 30.43
N ILE A 307 -12.01 19.43 30.34
CA ILE A 307 -13.29 20.17 30.40
C ILE A 307 -13.66 20.61 31.83
N VAL A 308 -13.03 20.04 32.87
CA VAL A 308 -13.25 20.42 34.28
C VAL A 308 -12.29 21.51 34.77
N LYS A 309 -11.24 21.86 33.99
CA LYS A 309 -10.30 22.93 34.34
C LYS A 309 -10.80 24.34 33.99
N ALA A 310 -11.86 24.44 33.18
CA ALA A 310 -12.49 25.69 32.76
C ALA A 310 -13.56 26.23 33.74
N ALA A 311 -13.89 25.50 34.81
CA ALA A 311 -14.96 25.87 35.75
C ALA A 311 -14.49 26.34 37.13
N LEU A 312 -13.18 26.46 37.37
CA LEU A 312 -12.63 26.75 38.72
C LEU A 312 -11.67 27.96 38.81
N THR A 313 -11.64 28.85 37.81
CA THR A 313 -10.83 30.08 37.92
C THR A 313 -11.56 31.31 37.38
N LEU A 314 -12.72 31.60 37.98
CA LEU A 314 -13.35 32.93 37.99
C LEU A 314 -13.63 33.27 39.45
N HIS A 315 -12.69 33.97 40.10
CA HIS A 315 -12.83 34.91 41.23
C HIS A 315 -11.47 35.09 41.93
N SER A 316 -10.64 36.00 41.43
CA SER A 316 -9.93 36.98 42.27
C SER A 316 -9.22 37.95 41.32
N ASN A 317 -9.76 39.15 41.33
CA ASN A 317 -9.52 40.25 40.43
C ASN A 317 -8.21 40.99 40.76
N GLU A 318 -7.78 41.75 39.76
CA GLU A 318 -7.17 43.07 39.90
C GLU A 318 -5.75 43.15 40.50
N SER A 319 -4.79 43.55 39.66
CA SER A 319 -4.43 44.97 39.62
C SER A 319 -3.40 45.32 38.55
N LYS A 320 -3.79 46.33 37.76
CA LYS A 320 -2.99 47.41 37.16
C LYS A 320 -2.11 47.07 35.94
N VAL A 321 -2.50 47.53 34.73
CA VAL A 321 -2.24 48.89 34.13
C VAL A 321 -0.78 48.97 33.70
N SER A 322 -0.34 49.32 32.48
CA SER A 322 -0.78 50.13 31.33
C SER A 322 0.12 49.68 30.15
N GLY A 323 -0.05 50.00 28.87
CA GLY A 323 -0.89 50.95 28.15
C GLY A 323 -0.32 51.12 26.73
N SER A 324 -1.22 51.47 25.80
CA SER A 324 -1.06 52.13 24.48
C SER A 324 -0.03 51.57 23.47
N ALA A 325 -0.37 51.09 22.28
CA ALA A 325 -1.21 51.60 21.18
C ALA A 325 -0.50 52.54 20.18
N HIS A 326 -0.81 52.29 18.89
CA HIS A 326 -0.74 53.17 17.70
C HIS A 326 0.65 53.57 17.19
N ALA A 327 0.93 53.76 15.90
CA ALA A 327 0.23 53.75 14.61
C ALA A 327 1.35 53.65 13.52
N LEU A 328 1.12 53.29 12.25
CA LEU A 328 0.68 54.21 11.19
C LEU A 328 0.58 53.45 9.85
N ALA A 329 -0.37 53.89 9.04
CA ALA A 329 -0.62 53.51 7.66
C ALA A 329 0.01 54.53 6.67
N SER A 330 0.14 54.13 5.40
CA SER A 330 -0.22 54.89 4.16
C SER A 330 0.64 54.41 2.98
N GLU A 331 0.03 53.82 1.92
CA GLU A 331 -0.22 54.41 0.57
C GLU A 331 1.06 54.60 -0.28
N SER A 332 1.17 54.30 -1.57
CA SER A 332 0.30 54.48 -2.75
C SER A 332 1.00 53.80 -3.97
N ALA A 333 0.33 53.01 -4.81
CA ALA A 333 -0.21 53.32 -6.15
C ALA A 333 0.74 54.07 -7.13
N LEU A 334 1.08 53.45 -8.28
CA LEU A 334 0.66 53.91 -9.62
C LEU A 334 1.17 53.05 -10.79
N LEU A 335 0.32 53.02 -11.81
CA LEU A 335 0.29 52.30 -13.08
C LEU A 335 1.03 53.06 -14.21
N THR A 336 1.02 52.44 -15.40
CA THR A 336 1.23 52.97 -16.78
C THR A 336 2.68 52.93 -17.31
N THR A 337 3.01 52.48 -18.53
CA THR A 337 2.26 52.21 -19.79
C THR A 337 3.19 51.54 -20.84
N LEU A 338 2.60 50.68 -21.71
CA LEU A 338 2.72 50.52 -23.19
C LEU A 338 4.12 50.60 -23.87
N SER A 339 4.49 49.89 -24.96
CA SER A 339 3.77 49.25 -26.06
C SER A 339 4.73 48.51 -27.01
N SER A 340 4.18 47.60 -27.83
CA SER A 340 4.58 47.23 -29.22
C SER A 340 5.85 46.36 -29.40
N THR A 341 5.89 45.28 -30.19
CA THR A 341 5.50 45.14 -31.61
C THR A 341 5.19 43.68 -32.03
N GLN A 342 4.29 43.55 -33.01
CA GLN A 342 3.91 42.34 -33.77
C GLN A 342 5.05 41.80 -34.66
N LEU A 343 4.99 40.50 -34.99
CA LEU A 343 5.17 40.04 -36.38
C LEU A 343 4.39 38.74 -36.63
N LEU A 344 3.60 38.75 -37.71
CA LEU A 344 2.88 37.63 -38.32
C LEU A 344 3.79 36.96 -39.36
N ALA A 345 3.68 35.64 -39.50
CA ALA A 345 3.93 34.95 -40.77
C ALA A 345 2.99 33.74 -40.86
N THR A 346 2.08 33.80 -41.82
CA THR A 346 1.27 32.69 -42.33
C THR A 346 2.07 31.91 -43.35
N ASP A 347 1.96 30.58 -43.36
CA ASP A 347 2.07 29.82 -44.60
C ASP A 347 1.13 28.61 -44.61
N VAL A 348 0.45 28.46 -45.73
CA VAL A 348 -0.47 27.40 -46.09
C VAL A 348 0.29 26.41 -46.96
N ALA A 349 0.34 25.14 -46.56
CA ALA A 349 0.66 24.05 -47.48
C ALA A 349 -0.20 22.83 -47.13
N THR A 350 -1.13 22.55 -48.04
CA THR A 350 -1.84 21.28 -48.18
C THR A 350 -0.86 20.17 -48.53
N ASP A 351 -0.82 19.10 -47.74
CA ASP A 351 -0.35 17.81 -48.20
C ASP A 351 -1.31 16.71 -47.75
N VAL A 352 -1.82 15.99 -48.75
CA VAL A 352 -2.72 14.84 -48.62
C VAL A 352 -1.81 13.63 -48.38
N ALA A 353 -1.62 13.29 -47.11
CA ALA A 353 -1.05 12.01 -46.71
C ALA A 353 -2.16 11.16 -46.09
N THR A 354 -2.66 10.19 -46.88
CA THR A 354 -3.45 9.06 -46.39
C THR A 354 -2.59 8.22 -45.45
N ASN A 355 -2.62 8.56 -44.16
CA ASN A 355 -2.13 7.70 -43.10
C ASN A 355 -3.22 6.71 -42.72
N ILE A 356 -3.07 5.46 -43.18
CA ILE A 356 -3.67 4.31 -42.50
C ILE A 356 -2.89 4.18 -41.20
N ALA A 357 -3.36 4.86 -40.15
CA ALA A 357 -2.90 4.65 -38.80
C ALA A 357 -3.42 3.30 -38.34
N THR A 358 -2.56 2.29 -38.36
CA THR A 358 -2.72 1.12 -37.49
C THR A 358 -2.53 1.61 -36.06
N ASN A 359 -3.64 1.86 -35.37
CA ASN A 359 -3.67 2.09 -33.92
C ASN A 359 -3.17 0.82 -33.22
N GLU A 360 -1.87 0.72 -32.96
CA GLU A 360 -1.37 -0.07 -31.85
C GLU A 360 -1.53 0.79 -30.59
N SER A 361 -2.58 0.51 -29.80
CA SER A 361 -2.76 1.17 -28.51
C SER A 361 -1.71 0.66 -27.53
N THR A 362 -0.85 1.55 -27.08
CA THR A 362 -0.01 1.36 -25.89
C THR A 362 -0.91 1.41 -24.64
N ASP A 363 -1.65 0.32 -24.39
CA ASP A 363 -2.69 0.27 -23.35
C ASP A 363 -2.05 0.08 -21.96
N VAL A 364 -1.56 1.19 -21.37
CA VAL A 364 -1.08 1.23 -19.98
C VAL A 364 -2.29 1.10 -19.06
N PRO A 365 -2.30 0.14 -18.11
CA PRO A 365 -3.44 -0.07 -17.24
C PRO A 365 -3.72 1.13 -16.34
N PHE A 366 -4.99 1.48 -16.15
CA PHE A 366 -5.41 2.42 -15.12
C PHE A 366 -5.56 1.70 -13.77
N ILE A 367 -4.86 2.20 -12.75
CA ILE A 367 -4.75 1.51 -11.45
C ILE A 367 -5.51 2.26 -10.36
N LEU A 368 -6.25 1.51 -9.55
CA LEU A 368 -6.93 1.95 -8.33
C LEU A 368 -6.42 1.10 -7.17
N THR A 369 -5.93 1.74 -6.11
CA THR A 369 -5.51 1.02 -4.89
C THR A 369 -6.13 1.65 -3.65
N SER A 370 -6.53 0.82 -2.69
CA SER A 370 -6.91 1.26 -1.35
C SER A 370 -5.73 1.11 -0.40
N SER A 371 -5.71 1.90 0.68
CA SER A 371 -4.92 1.54 1.86
C SER A 371 -5.47 0.26 2.52
N PRO A 372 -4.74 -0.42 3.42
CA PRO A 372 -5.25 -1.55 4.19
C PRO A 372 -6.29 -1.15 5.25
N ASN A 373 -6.26 0.11 5.66
CA ASN A 373 -7.27 0.69 6.53
C ASN A 373 -8.52 0.92 5.69
N GLN A 374 -9.68 0.59 6.25
CA GLN A 374 -10.94 0.75 5.55
C GLN A 374 -11.22 2.22 5.18
N THR A 375 -11.32 2.55 3.89
CA THR A 375 -11.72 3.89 3.48
C THR A 375 -13.20 4.15 3.80
N ILE A 376 -13.57 5.37 4.22
CA ILE A 376 -14.97 5.69 4.54
C ILE A 376 -15.79 5.68 3.25
N VAL A 377 -16.85 4.88 3.23
CA VAL A 377 -17.85 4.90 2.15
C VAL A 377 -19.10 5.60 2.65
N LEU A 378 -19.49 6.66 1.95
CA LEU A 378 -20.71 7.41 2.20
C LEU A 378 -21.68 7.18 1.03
N GLU A 379 -22.71 6.37 1.26
CA GLU A 379 -23.73 6.09 0.27
C GLU A 379 -24.96 6.97 0.55
N LEU A 380 -25.38 7.73 -0.46
CA LEU A 380 -26.65 8.45 -0.49
C LEU A 380 -27.64 7.70 -1.38
N TYR A 381 -28.82 7.43 -0.85
CA TYR A 381 -29.99 6.93 -1.58
C TYR A 381 -30.94 8.09 -1.81
N THR A 382 -31.17 8.42 -3.08
CA THR A 382 -31.89 9.62 -3.51
C THR A 382 -32.83 9.33 -4.68
N SER A 383 -33.64 10.31 -5.08
CA SER A 383 -34.34 10.32 -6.36
C SER A 383 -34.68 11.76 -6.75
N GLN A 384 -34.66 12.06 -8.04
CA GLN A 384 -35.21 13.30 -8.58
C GLN A 384 -36.71 13.45 -8.31
N GLY A 385 -37.44 12.34 -8.13
CA GLY A 385 -38.86 12.35 -7.79
C GLY A 385 -39.14 12.73 -6.33
N CYS A 386 -38.13 12.69 -5.45
CA CYS A 386 -38.23 12.97 -4.02
C CYS A 386 -37.96 14.45 -3.71
N SER A 387 -38.95 15.18 -3.19
CA SER A 387 -38.83 16.62 -2.91
C SER A 387 -37.80 16.99 -1.83
N SER A 388 -37.56 16.11 -0.86
CA SER A 388 -36.63 16.31 0.25
C SER A 388 -35.18 15.94 -0.07
N CYS A 389 -34.92 15.40 -1.25
CA CYS A 389 -33.63 14.88 -1.67
C CYS A 389 -32.61 15.94 -2.18
N PRO A 390 -33.00 17.00 -2.91
CA PRO A 390 -32.04 17.99 -3.42
C PRO A 390 -31.11 18.63 -2.37
N PRO A 391 -31.55 18.93 -1.13
CA PRO A 391 -30.64 19.41 -0.09
C PRO A 391 -29.55 18.39 0.30
N ALA A 392 -29.86 17.09 0.29
CA ALA A 392 -28.91 16.03 0.61
C ALA A 392 -27.87 15.84 -0.51
N GLU A 393 -28.32 15.90 -1.76
CA GLU A 393 -27.41 15.87 -2.92
C GLU A 393 -26.51 17.11 -2.97
N LYS A 394 -27.05 18.30 -2.70
CA LYS A 394 -26.24 19.50 -2.59
C LYS A 394 -25.17 19.39 -1.49
N TRP A 395 -25.49 18.74 -0.38
CA TRP A 395 -24.53 18.52 0.70
C TRP A 395 -23.41 17.56 0.29
N ILE A 396 -23.75 16.43 -0.35
CA ILE A 396 -22.72 15.46 -0.78
C ILE A 396 -21.84 16.03 -1.91
N SER A 397 -22.38 16.86 -2.81
CA SER A 397 -21.60 17.61 -3.82
C SER A 397 -20.52 18.51 -3.21
N GLY A 398 -20.66 18.92 -1.94
CA GLY A 398 -19.63 19.69 -1.24
C GLY A 398 -18.30 18.94 -1.07
N PHE A 399 -18.28 17.61 -1.23
CA PHE A 399 -17.07 16.80 -1.13
C PHE A 399 -16.26 16.71 -2.42
N VAL A 400 -16.73 17.26 -3.55
CA VAL A 400 -16.00 17.20 -4.84
C VAL A 400 -14.61 17.83 -4.75
N GLU A 401 -14.46 18.88 -3.95
CA GLU A 401 -13.20 19.63 -3.76
C GLU A 401 -12.53 19.33 -2.41
N SER A 402 -12.92 18.26 -1.73
CA SER A 402 -12.37 17.90 -0.42
C SER A 402 -11.03 17.19 -0.56
N ASP A 403 -10.02 17.58 0.22
CA ASP A 403 -8.70 16.88 0.28
C ASP A 403 -8.81 15.40 0.72
N ARG A 404 -9.91 15.07 1.41
CA ARG A 404 -10.25 13.71 1.85
C ARG A 404 -10.81 12.82 0.75
N LEU A 405 -11.14 13.39 -0.41
CA LEU A 405 -11.81 12.69 -1.48
C LEU A 405 -10.88 11.62 -2.06
N TRP A 406 -11.41 10.40 -2.25
CA TRP A 406 -10.71 9.20 -2.76
C TRP A 406 -9.64 8.60 -1.85
N THR A 407 -9.12 9.38 -0.90
CA THR A 407 -8.11 8.93 0.07
C THR A 407 -8.75 8.42 1.35
N GLU A 408 -9.59 9.24 1.99
CA GLU A 408 -10.27 8.91 3.25
C GLU A 408 -11.78 8.72 3.09
N LEU A 409 -12.37 9.31 2.06
CA LEU A 409 -13.80 9.38 1.82
C LEU A 409 -14.15 9.08 0.37
N VAL A 410 -15.07 8.15 0.16
CA VAL A 410 -15.67 7.81 -1.14
C VAL A 410 -17.18 8.03 -1.07
N PRO A 411 -17.69 9.18 -1.55
CA PRO A 411 -19.11 9.42 -1.69
C PRO A 411 -19.69 8.72 -2.93
N ILE A 412 -20.86 8.11 -2.80
CA ILE A 412 -21.58 7.45 -3.89
C ILE A 412 -23.06 7.81 -3.80
N ASN A 413 -23.64 8.24 -4.92
CA ASN A 413 -25.05 8.62 -5.00
C ASN A 413 -25.85 7.61 -5.84
N PHE A 414 -26.69 6.85 -5.17
CA PHE A 414 -27.53 5.79 -5.70
C PHE A 414 -28.97 6.29 -5.88
N HIS A 415 -29.41 6.44 -7.13
CA HIS A 415 -30.78 6.84 -7.44
C HIS A 415 -31.73 5.63 -7.38
N VAL A 416 -32.78 5.72 -6.57
CA VAL A 416 -33.74 4.63 -6.36
C VAL A 416 -34.97 4.77 -7.26
N ASP A 417 -35.46 3.65 -7.76
CA ASP A 417 -36.59 3.59 -8.72
C ASP A 417 -37.98 3.72 -8.09
N TYR A 418 -38.11 3.56 -6.78
CA TYR A 418 -39.42 3.49 -6.11
C TYR A 418 -40.14 4.85 -6.00
N TRP A 419 -39.61 5.92 -6.60
CA TRP A 419 -40.28 7.21 -6.77
C TRP A 419 -40.82 7.44 -8.19
N ASP A 420 -40.45 6.60 -9.16
CA ASP A 420 -40.81 6.78 -10.57
C ASP A 420 -42.32 6.73 -10.82
N TYR A 421 -43.06 6.08 -9.92
CA TYR A 421 -44.52 5.98 -9.97
C TYR A 421 -45.23 7.34 -9.89
N LEU A 422 -44.56 8.40 -9.44
CA LEU A 422 -45.09 9.78 -9.42
C LEU A 422 -45.07 10.47 -10.79
N GLY A 423 -44.74 9.74 -11.86
CA GLY A 423 -44.86 10.21 -13.24
C GLY A 423 -43.63 10.94 -13.78
N TRP A 424 -42.55 11.02 -12.99
CA TRP A 424 -41.20 11.36 -13.46
C TRP A 424 -40.31 10.14 -13.27
N LYS A 425 -39.91 9.54 -14.39
CA LYS A 425 -38.92 8.47 -14.39
C LYS A 425 -37.54 9.09 -14.27
N ASP A 426 -36.89 8.88 -13.13
CA ASP A 426 -35.54 9.37 -12.88
C ASP A 426 -34.54 8.67 -13.83
N PRO A 427 -33.79 9.42 -14.66
CA PRO A 427 -32.87 8.83 -15.64
C PRO A 427 -31.69 8.08 -15.02
N PHE A 428 -31.43 8.25 -13.72
CA PHE A 428 -30.33 7.62 -13.01
C PHE A 428 -30.82 6.47 -12.11
N ALA A 429 -32.13 6.30 -11.98
CA ALA A 429 -32.68 5.30 -11.09
C ALA A 429 -32.51 3.87 -11.62
N ASP A 430 -32.08 2.98 -10.74
CA ASP A 430 -31.97 1.55 -11.03
C ASP A 430 -32.57 0.71 -9.88
N SER A 431 -33.29 -0.34 -10.25
CA SER A 431 -33.90 -1.28 -9.28
C SER A 431 -32.87 -1.99 -8.41
N THR A 432 -31.64 -2.14 -8.88
CA THR A 432 -30.48 -2.68 -8.16
C THR A 432 -30.10 -1.79 -6.99
N PHE A 433 -30.19 -0.47 -7.15
CA PHE A 433 -29.90 0.50 -6.10
C PHE A 433 -30.99 0.51 -5.02
N SER A 434 -32.25 0.42 -5.43
CA SER A 434 -33.36 0.17 -4.52
C SER A 434 -33.19 -1.15 -3.77
N LYS A 435 -32.77 -2.22 -4.45
CA LYS A 435 -32.49 -3.52 -3.83
C LYS A 435 -31.37 -3.41 -2.80
N ARG A 436 -30.26 -2.73 -3.12
CA ARG A 436 -29.14 -2.50 -2.19
C ARG A 436 -29.60 -1.81 -0.90
N GLN A 437 -30.45 -0.79 -1.00
CA GLN A 437 -31.03 -0.14 0.17
C GLN A 437 -31.92 -1.09 1.01
N ARG A 438 -32.76 -1.90 0.34
CA ARG A 438 -33.59 -2.92 1.01
C ARG A 438 -32.72 -4.00 1.68
N ASP A 439 -31.59 -4.35 1.09
CA ASP A 439 -30.66 -5.33 1.66
C ASP A 439 -30.07 -4.84 2.98
N TYR A 440 -29.73 -3.55 3.12
CA TYR A 440 -29.34 -2.99 4.42
C TYR A 440 -30.41 -3.17 5.49
N LYS A 441 -31.70 -2.98 5.13
CA LYS A 441 -32.81 -3.24 6.05
C LYS A 441 -32.93 -4.74 6.39
N ARG A 442 -32.82 -5.60 5.38
CA ARG A 442 -32.90 -7.06 5.52
C ARG A 442 -31.86 -7.61 6.49
N VAL A 443 -30.63 -7.10 6.46
CA VAL A 443 -29.54 -7.53 7.36
C VAL A 443 -29.50 -6.76 8.70
N GLY A 444 -30.53 -5.96 9.00
CA GLY A 444 -30.64 -5.23 10.26
C GLY A 444 -29.68 -4.03 10.40
N LYS A 445 -29.10 -3.55 9.29
CA LYS A 445 -28.20 -2.38 9.25
C LYS A 445 -28.93 -1.07 8.94
N ALA A 446 -30.21 -1.15 8.61
CA ALA A 446 -31.14 -0.02 8.51
C ALA A 446 -32.50 -0.40 9.12
N ASN A 447 -33.16 0.55 9.79
CA ASN A 447 -34.50 0.32 10.33
C ASN A 447 -35.60 0.65 9.31
N THR A 448 -35.32 1.54 8.36
CA THR A 448 -36.28 2.06 7.38
C THR A 448 -35.63 2.16 6.00
N ILE A 449 -36.47 2.08 4.97
CA ILE A 449 -36.11 2.40 3.58
C ILE A 449 -36.75 3.77 3.33
N ALA A 450 -35.93 4.79 3.06
CA ALA A 450 -36.40 6.16 2.87
C ALA A 450 -35.39 6.97 2.05
N THR A 451 -35.85 8.06 1.44
CA THR A 451 -35.00 9.06 0.79
C THR A 451 -35.26 10.47 1.35
N PRO A 452 -34.23 11.33 1.49
CA PRO A 452 -32.83 10.96 1.38
C PRO A 452 -32.45 9.94 2.45
N GLY A 453 -31.69 8.92 2.08
CA GLY A 453 -31.24 7.88 3.01
C GLY A 453 -29.73 7.79 2.95
N PHE A 454 -29.05 7.81 4.09
CA PHE A 454 -27.59 7.67 4.13
C PHE A 454 -27.19 6.34 4.74
N ALA A 455 -26.17 5.71 4.15
CA ALA A 455 -25.40 4.66 4.79
C ALA A 455 -23.92 5.08 4.89
N LEU A 456 -23.35 4.92 6.07
CA LEU A 456 -21.94 5.20 6.36
C LEU A 456 -21.26 3.88 6.74
N ASN A 457 -20.28 3.45 5.94
CA ASN A 457 -19.60 2.16 6.07
C ASN A 457 -20.60 0.99 6.21
N GLY A 458 -21.67 1.05 5.40
CA GLY A 458 -22.70 0.03 5.34
C GLY A 458 -23.71 0.02 6.49
N ARG A 459 -23.81 1.09 7.29
CA ARG A 459 -24.86 1.23 8.31
C ARG A 459 -25.66 2.51 8.08
N ALA A 460 -26.97 2.43 8.27
CA ALA A 460 -27.83 3.61 8.20
C ALA A 460 -27.31 4.71 9.13
N TRP A 461 -27.16 5.92 8.59
CA TRP A 461 -26.56 7.05 9.28
C TRP A 461 -27.48 8.25 9.25
N ASN A 462 -27.86 8.75 10.42
CA ASN A 462 -28.78 9.91 10.55
C ASN A 462 -28.04 11.22 10.83
N GLY A 463 -26.71 11.24 10.73
CA GLY A 463 -25.92 12.41 11.15
C GLY A 463 -26.19 13.65 10.31
N TRP A 464 -26.44 13.49 9.00
CA TRP A 464 -26.84 14.60 8.13
C TRP A 464 -28.08 15.35 8.65
N PHE A 465 -29.14 14.62 9.01
CA PHE A 465 -30.37 15.20 9.57
C PHE A 465 -30.16 15.92 10.91
N ARG A 466 -29.05 15.63 11.59
CA ARG A 466 -28.68 16.20 12.90
C ARG A 466 -27.56 17.23 12.78
N GLY A 467 -27.13 17.58 11.57
CA GLY A 467 -26.00 18.49 11.34
C GLY A 467 -24.66 17.97 11.87
N GLN A 468 -24.49 16.65 11.97
CA GLN A 468 -23.25 16.03 12.43
C GLN A 468 -22.22 15.97 11.29
N SER A 469 -20.96 16.25 11.60
CA SER A 469 -19.84 15.99 10.69
C SER A 469 -19.61 14.48 10.52
N LEU A 470 -18.99 14.09 9.41
CA LEU A 470 -18.48 12.73 9.24
C LEU A 470 -17.44 12.44 10.33
N PRO A 471 -17.39 11.19 10.85
CA PRO A 471 -16.41 10.81 11.84
C PRO A 471 -14.99 10.84 11.25
N ASN A 472 -14.02 11.30 12.03
CA ASN A 472 -12.58 11.25 11.71
C ASN A 472 -11.92 9.97 12.25
N ARG A 473 -12.67 8.85 12.31
CA ARG A 473 -12.16 7.64 12.96
C ARG A 473 -11.04 7.00 12.12
N VAL A 474 -10.01 6.53 12.80
CA VAL A 474 -9.06 5.54 12.29
C VAL A 474 -9.86 4.28 11.96
N ALA A 475 -9.82 3.90 10.69
CA ALA A 475 -10.58 2.78 10.21
C ALA A 475 -9.87 1.44 10.51
N PRO A 476 -10.61 0.35 10.76
CA PRO A 476 -9.99 -0.94 11.02
C PRO A 476 -9.19 -1.42 9.80
N LEU A 477 -8.17 -2.24 10.05
CA LEU A 477 -7.52 -3.02 9.00
C LEU A 477 -8.54 -4.01 8.43
N SER A 478 -8.95 -3.78 7.18
CA SER A 478 -9.94 -4.59 6.45
C SER A 478 -9.33 -5.32 5.26
N GLY A 479 -8.14 -4.92 4.83
CA GLY A 479 -7.55 -5.44 3.61
C GLY A 479 -7.20 -4.38 2.58
N ALA A 480 -6.29 -4.71 1.67
CA ALA A 480 -5.96 -3.88 0.52
C ALA A 480 -6.73 -4.36 -0.71
N LEU A 481 -7.35 -3.42 -1.42
CA LEU A 481 -8.02 -3.61 -2.69
C LEU A 481 -7.15 -2.99 -3.79
N HIS A 482 -6.87 -3.75 -4.83
CA HIS A 482 -6.20 -3.30 -6.03
C HIS A 482 -7.09 -3.62 -7.23
N ALA A 483 -7.31 -2.65 -8.10
CA ALA A 483 -7.98 -2.84 -9.38
C ALA A 483 -7.13 -2.25 -10.50
N SER A 484 -7.03 -2.99 -11.60
CA SER A 484 -6.34 -2.60 -12.83
C SER A 484 -7.36 -2.61 -13.97
N VAL A 485 -7.39 -1.55 -14.77
CA VAL A 485 -8.29 -1.45 -15.93
C VAL A 485 -7.45 -1.49 -17.19
N GLN A 486 -7.67 -2.50 -18.02
CA GLN A 486 -7.02 -2.66 -19.31
C GLN A 486 -7.98 -3.35 -20.29
N ASN A 487 -7.96 -2.97 -21.57
CA ASN A 487 -8.81 -3.61 -22.59
C ASN A 487 -10.31 -3.69 -22.23
N ASN A 488 -10.87 -2.67 -21.56
CA ASN A 488 -12.25 -2.63 -21.04
C ASN A 488 -12.59 -3.72 -20.00
N ILE A 489 -11.57 -4.28 -19.35
CA ILE A 489 -11.71 -5.24 -18.25
C ILE A 489 -11.15 -4.58 -16.99
N VAL A 490 -11.85 -4.76 -15.87
CA VAL A 490 -11.37 -4.43 -14.54
C VAL A 490 -10.91 -5.73 -13.88
N ASP A 491 -9.61 -5.88 -13.70
CA ASP A 491 -9.01 -6.97 -12.93
C ASP A 491 -8.83 -6.52 -11.48
N VAL A 492 -9.40 -7.27 -10.55
CA VAL A 492 -9.44 -6.91 -9.13
C VAL A 492 -8.77 -7.98 -8.30
N SER A 493 -7.94 -7.54 -7.36
CA SER A 493 -7.45 -8.36 -6.26
C SER A 493 -7.76 -7.69 -4.93
N PHE A 494 -8.28 -8.48 -4.00
CA PHE A 494 -8.60 -8.04 -2.65
C PHE A 494 -8.00 -9.03 -1.65
N ASN A 495 -7.19 -8.53 -0.73
CA ASN A 495 -6.72 -9.31 0.40
C ASN A 495 -7.58 -9.00 1.61
N ASN A 496 -8.32 -9.99 2.08
CA ASN A 496 -9.18 -9.86 3.25
C ASN A 496 -8.39 -10.15 4.54
N ILE A 497 -8.10 -9.10 5.32
CA ILE A 497 -7.38 -9.19 6.60
C ILE A 497 -8.42 -9.24 7.73
N ASN A 498 -8.29 -10.19 8.66
CA ASN A 498 -9.15 -10.36 9.86
C ASN A 498 -10.52 -11.03 9.69
N ARG A 499 -10.78 -11.82 8.63
CA ARG A 499 -12.00 -12.66 8.57
C ARG A 499 -11.74 -14.13 8.28
N SER A 500 -11.95 -14.95 9.31
CA SER A 500 -12.01 -16.43 9.27
C SER A 500 -13.24 -16.99 8.52
N THR A 501 -14.07 -16.14 7.92
CA THR A 501 -15.36 -16.56 7.37
C THR A 501 -15.25 -16.93 5.90
N SER A 502 -15.68 -18.16 5.57
CA SER A 502 -15.90 -18.72 4.22
C SER A 502 -16.95 -17.97 3.38
N ASN A 503 -17.18 -16.69 3.63
CA ASN A 503 -18.23 -15.93 2.98
C ASN A 503 -17.81 -15.59 1.56
N THR A 504 -18.67 -15.90 0.60
CA THR A 504 -18.46 -15.52 -0.79
C THR A 504 -18.46 -14.00 -0.89
N LEU A 505 -17.36 -13.47 -1.43
CA LEU A 505 -17.19 -12.04 -1.66
C LEU A 505 -17.65 -11.67 -3.07
N VAL A 506 -18.14 -10.44 -3.20
CA VAL A 506 -18.52 -9.83 -4.47
C VAL A 506 -17.75 -8.53 -4.60
N VAL A 507 -17.17 -8.33 -5.79
CA VAL A 507 -16.62 -7.05 -6.20
C VAL A 507 -17.65 -6.27 -6.99
N HIS A 508 -17.67 -4.97 -6.80
CA HIS A 508 -18.53 -4.03 -7.47
C HIS A 508 -17.66 -2.96 -8.15
N ALA A 509 -18.02 -2.58 -9.37
CA ALA A 509 -17.44 -1.43 -10.06
C ALA A 509 -18.57 -0.48 -10.47
N ALA A 510 -18.41 0.81 -10.19
CA ALA A 510 -19.35 1.86 -10.59
C ALA A 510 -18.63 2.98 -11.30
N LEU A 511 -19.18 3.41 -12.44
CA LEU A 511 -18.82 4.67 -13.09
C LEU A 511 -19.67 5.78 -12.48
N LEU A 512 -19.01 6.78 -11.89
CA LEU A 512 -19.66 7.95 -11.32
C LEU A 512 -19.64 9.12 -12.29
N GLY A 513 -20.75 9.83 -12.43
CA GLY A 513 -20.88 11.06 -13.22
C GLY A 513 -21.00 12.32 -12.36
N PHE A 514 -20.38 13.40 -12.84
CA PHE A 514 -20.29 14.69 -12.15
C PHE A 514 -20.75 15.86 -13.02
N GLY A 515 -21.26 16.90 -12.37
CA GLY A 515 -21.74 18.11 -13.03
C GLY A 515 -22.89 17.88 -14.00
N ILE A 516 -23.71 16.86 -13.76
CA ILE A 516 -24.85 16.50 -14.60
C ILE A 516 -26.01 17.44 -14.26
N GLU A 517 -26.68 17.98 -15.26
CA GLU A 517 -27.84 18.86 -15.09
C GLU A 517 -29.10 18.20 -15.64
N THR A 518 -30.17 18.14 -14.83
CA THR A 518 -31.47 17.59 -15.26
C THR A 518 -32.58 18.61 -15.05
N SER A 519 -33.43 18.78 -16.08
CA SER A 519 -34.67 19.55 -15.96
C SER A 519 -35.83 18.60 -15.66
N VAL A 520 -36.31 18.61 -14.42
CA VAL A 520 -37.36 17.71 -13.94
C VAL A 520 -38.72 18.18 -14.46
N LYS A 521 -39.39 17.36 -15.27
CA LYS A 521 -40.64 17.77 -15.95
C LYS A 521 -41.92 17.43 -15.19
N ARG A 522 -41.87 16.48 -14.25
CA ARG A 522 -43.04 15.94 -13.52
C ARG A 522 -42.64 15.54 -12.10
N GLY A 523 -43.59 15.09 -11.28
CA GLY A 523 -43.36 14.70 -9.89
C GLY A 523 -43.17 15.90 -8.96
N GLU A 524 -42.73 15.64 -7.72
CA GLU A 524 -42.68 16.66 -6.66
C GLU A 524 -41.66 17.79 -6.94
N ASN A 525 -40.63 17.51 -7.75
CA ASN A 525 -39.63 18.48 -8.16
C ASN A 525 -39.90 19.07 -9.57
N ALA A 526 -41.11 18.93 -10.12
CA ALA A 526 -41.44 19.48 -11.43
C ALA A 526 -41.08 20.96 -11.58
N GLY A 527 -40.50 21.33 -12.72
CA GLY A 527 -40.06 22.68 -13.04
C GLY A 527 -38.70 23.07 -12.45
N ARG A 528 -38.07 22.22 -11.65
CA ARG A 528 -36.73 22.46 -11.12
C ARG A 528 -35.64 21.99 -12.08
N LYS A 529 -34.53 22.73 -12.08
CA LYS A 529 -33.26 22.31 -12.67
C LYS A 529 -32.36 21.84 -11.54
N LEU A 530 -31.98 20.56 -11.56
CA LEU A 530 -31.14 19.93 -10.55
C LEU A 530 -29.73 19.69 -11.11
N THR A 531 -28.74 19.83 -10.24
CA THR A 531 -27.33 19.53 -10.54
C THR A 531 -26.90 18.36 -9.67
N HIS A 532 -26.18 17.41 -10.27
CA HIS A 532 -25.85 16.14 -9.66
C HIS A 532 -24.37 15.82 -9.77
N ASP A 533 -23.81 15.27 -8.69
CA ASP A 533 -22.46 14.75 -8.59
C ASP A 533 -22.47 13.38 -7.90
N PHE A 534 -21.39 12.61 -8.07
CA PHE A 534 -21.26 11.25 -7.52
C PHE A 534 -22.34 10.27 -7.99
N ILE A 535 -23.02 10.55 -9.10
CA ILE A 535 -24.14 9.72 -9.59
C ILE A 535 -23.59 8.44 -10.18
N VAL A 536 -24.07 7.28 -9.74
CA VAL A 536 -23.77 6.03 -10.44
C VAL A 536 -24.49 6.05 -11.79
N VAL A 537 -23.71 6.18 -12.88
CA VAL A 537 -24.23 6.22 -14.26
C VAL A 537 -24.09 4.86 -14.96
N ASP A 538 -23.21 4.00 -14.46
CA ASP A 538 -23.11 2.60 -14.87
C ASP A 538 -22.54 1.75 -13.73
N TYR A 539 -22.87 0.45 -13.71
CA TYR A 539 -22.55 -0.43 -12.60
C TYR A 539 -22.43 -1.90 -13.01
N GLU A 540 -21.33 -2.53 -12.62
CA GLU A 540 -21.05 -3.96 -12.84
C GLU A 540 -20.64 -4.63 -11.52
N ASN A 541 -20.78 -5.95 -11.45
CA ASN A 541 -20.31 -6.74 -10.31
C ASN A 541 -19.94 -8.17 -10.70
N ALA A 542 -19.04 -8.78 -9.94
CA ALA A 542 -18.62 -10.16 -10.13
C ALA A 542 -18.29 -10.84 -8.79
N LEU A 543 -18.42 -12.17 -8.75
CA LEU A 543 -17.96 -12.93 -7.59
C LEU A 543 -16.43 -12.98 -7.58
N LEU A 544 -15.87 -12.80 -6.38
CA LEU A 544 -14.45 -12.99 -6.14
C LEU A 544 -14.16 -14.47 -5.90
N SER A 545 -13.15 -14.98 -6.59
CA SER A 545 -12.63 -16.33 -6.41
C SER A 545 -11.46 -16.30 -5.44
N SER A 546 -11.50 -17.15 -4.41
CA SER A 546 -10.37 -17.31 -3.50
C SER A 546 -9.25 -18.07 -4.20
N ASN A 547 -8.04 -17.50 -4.21
CA ASN A 547 -6.84 -18.12 -4.72
C ASN A 547 -5.81 -18.17 -3.56
N GLY A 548 -5.61 -19.34 -2.96
CA GLY A 548 -4.52 -19.58 -2.00
C GLY A 548 -4.89 -20.34 -0.72
N ASP A 549 -4.01 -21.29 -0.38
CA ASP A 549 -3.98 -22.11 0.85
C ASP A 549 -3.26 -21.40 2.02
N ASN A 550 -3.33 -20.07 2.11
CA ASN A 550 -2.68 -19.32 3.18
C ASN A 550 -3.57 -19.27 4.43
N ALA A 551 -3.07 -19.80 5.55
CA ALA A 551 -3.80 -19.90 6.82
C ALA A 551 -4.19 -18.54 7.45
N HIS A 552 -3.60 -17.43 6.97
CA HIS A 552 -3.73 -16.10 7.58
C HIS A 552 -4.34 -15.02 6.66
N ALA A 553 -4.46 -15.26 5.35
CA ALA A 553 -5.11 -14.35 4.41
C ALA A 553 -5.52 -15.04 3.11
N GLN A 554 -6.75 -14.78 2.64
CA GLN A 554 -7.23 -15.22 1.34
C GLN A 554 -7.08 -14.09 0.32
N GLN A 555 -6.25 -14.30 -0.70
CA GLN A 555 -6.24 -13.43 -1.88
C GLN A 555 -7.46 -13.78 -2.73
N ASN A 556 -8.30 -12.78 -2.96
CA ASN A 556 -9.53 -12.92 -3.72
C ASN A 556 -9.37 -12.16 -5.03
N VAL A 557 -9.64 -12.81 -6.17
CA VAL A 557 -9.48 -12.21 -7.49
C VAL A 557 -10.75 -12.31 -8.33
N ALA A 558 -10.98 -11.32 -9.18
CA ALA A 558 -12.09 -11.28 -10.13
C ALA A 558 -11.73 -10.42 -11.34
N SER A 559 -12.36 -10.73 -12.47
CA SER A 559 -12.34 -9.87 -13.66
C SER A 559 -13.79 -9.55 -14.03
N LEU A 560 -14.08 -8.29 -14.34
CA LEU A 560 -15.40 -7.83 -14.75
C LEU A 560 -15.31 -6.79 -15.86
N PRO A 561 -16.35 -6.64 -16.71
CA PRO A 561 -16.38 -5.57 -17.70
C PRO A 561 -16.26 -4.20 -17.03
N LEU A 562 -15.56 -3.27 -17.68
CA LEU A 562 -15.52 -1.87 -17.28
C LEU A 562 -16.93 -1.25 -17.45
N PRO A 563 -17.57 -0.73 -16.39
CA PRO A 563 -18.77 0.08 -16.54
C PRO A 563 -18.45 1.29 -17.42
N SER A 564 -19.12 1.38 -18.56
CA SER A 564 -18.77 2.27 -19.67
C SER A 564 -19.98 2.89 -20.37
N ASN A 565 -21.20 2.69 -19.85
CA ASN A 565 -22.40 3.31 -20.36
C ASN A 565 -22.35 4.84 -20.18
N THR A 566 -22.17 5.55 -21.29
CA THR A 566 -22.06 7.03 -21.35
C THR A 566 -23.31 7.71 -21.89
N HIS A 567 -24.46 7.02 -21.94
CA HIS A 567 -25.73 7.63 -22.39
C HIS A 567 -26.12 8.87 -21.56
N ILE A 568 -25.60 8.97 -20.34
CA ILE A 568 -25.70 10.15 -19.47
C ILE A 568 -24.47 11.04 -19.69
N LYS A 569 -24.70 12.27 -20.15
CA LYS A 569 -23.62 13.26 -20.34
C LYS A 569 -23.20 13.84 -19.00
N ALA A 570 -22.04 13.42 -18.49
CA ALA A 570 -21.37 14.03 -17.35
C ALA A 570 -20.18 14.90 -17.78
N LYS A 571 -19.81 15.88 -16.96
CA LYS A 571 -18.64 16.76 -17.19
C LYS A 571 -17.33 16.09 -16.79
N LYS A 572 -17.37 15.22 -15.78
CA LYS A 572 -16.25 14.40 -15.31
C LYS A 572 -16.77 13.02 -14.92
N HIS A 573 -15.88 12.04 -14.90
CA HIS A 573 -16.17 10.70 -14.41
C HIS A 573 -15.19 10.29 -13.30
N ALA A 574 -15.62 9.38 -12.44
CA ALA A 574 -14.74 8.65 -11.51
C ALA A 574 -15.08 7.17 -11.56
N LEU A 575 -14.08 6.30 -11.39
CA LEU A 575 -14.29 4.88 -11.25
C LEU A 575 -14.15 4.51 -9.78
N VAL A 576 -15.13 3.76 -9.26
CA VAL A 576 -15.14 3.29 -7.88
C VAL A 576 -15.27 1.77 -7.88
N VAL A 577 -14.35 1.10 -7.21
CA VAL A 577 -14.36 -0.35 -7.02
C VAL A 577 -14.43 -0.65 -5.54
N TRP A 578 -15.36 -1.50 -5.10
CA TRP A 578 -15.46 -1.91 -3.71
C TRP A 578 -15.83 -3.38 -3.58
N VAL A 579 -15.53 -3.95 -2.42
CA VAL A 579 -15.84 -5.35 -2.10
C VAL A 579 -16.87 -5.41 -0.99
N SER A 580 -17.84 -6.31 -1.10
CA SER A 580 -18.74 -6.67 0.01
C SER A 580 -18.91 -8.17 0.12
N ASP A 581 -19.64 -8.58 1.16
CA ASP A 581 -20.16 -9.94 1.25
C ASP A 581 -21.36 -10.08 0.31
N THR A 582 -21.56 -11.26 -0.29
CA THR A 582 -22.75 -11.55 -1.11
C THR A 582 -24.06 -11.39 -0.34
N ASN A 583 -24.07 -11.62 0.98
CA ASN A 583 -25.26 -11.54 1.81
C ASN A 583 -25.41 -10.22 2.58
N ASP A 584 -24.37 -9.40 2.62
CA ASP A 584 -24.30 -8.15 3.37
C ASP A 584 -23.68 -7.05 2.49
N PRO A 585 -24.46 -6.06 2.05
CA PRO A 585 -24.00 -5.06 1.07
C PRO A 585 -22.96 -4.08 1.64
N SER A 586 -22.60 -4.19 2.92
CA SER A 586 -21.65 -3.28 3.54
C SER A 586 -20.27 -3.36 2.89
N PRO A 587 -19.70 -2.23 2.44
CA PRO A 587 -18.38 -2.23 1.84
C PRO A 587 -17.33 -2.64 2.88
N LEU A 588 -16.52 -3.63 2.53
CA LEU A 588 -15.35 -4.08 3.29
C LEU A 588 -14.17 -3.17 3.01
N GLN A 589 -13.95 -2.84 1.74
CA GLN A 589 -12.91 -1.94 1.29
C GLN A 589 -13.34 -1.29 -0.04
N VAL A 590 -12.82 -0.10 -0.32
CA VAL A 590 -13.08 0.66 -1.55
C VAL A 590 -11.80 1.30 -2.07
N ALA A 591 -11.67 1.39 -3.40
CA ALA A 591 -10.68 2.17 -4.10
C ALA A 591 -11.41 3.02 -5.14
N ALA A 592 -11.03 4.29 -5.26
CA ALA A 592 -11.67 5.23 -6.17
C ALA A 592 -10.65 6.22 -6.72
N SER A 593 -10.85 6.68 -7.94
CA SER A 593 -10.09 7.79 -8.52
C SER A 593 -10.85 8.42 -9.68
N TRP A 594 -10.46 9.64 -10.06
CA TRP A 594 -10.96 10.29 -11.26
C TRP A 594 -10.65 9.43 -12.49
N TRP A 595 -11.68 9.21 -13.32
CA TRP A 595 -11.60 8.39 -14.52
C TRP A 595 -11.51 9.28 -15.75
N LEU A 596 -10.39 9.17 -16.45
CA LEU A 596 -10.12 9.83 -17.73
C LEU A 596 -10.01 8.73 -18.79
N PRO A 597 -11.10 8.43 -19.52
CA PRO A 597 -11.08 7.40 -20.55
C PRO A 597 -10.19 7.74 -21.75
#